data_AF-A0A0U3BG11-F1
#
_entry.id   AF-A0A0U3BG11-F1
#
_cell.length_a   1.000
_cell.length_b   1.000
_cell.length_c   1.000
_cell.angle_alpha   90.00
_cell.angle_beta   90.00
_cell.angle_gamma   90.00
#
_symmetry.space_group_name_H-M   'P 1'
#
loop_
_entity.id
_entity.type
_entity.pdbx_description
1 polymer ?
#
loop_
_entity_poly.entity_id
_entity_poly.type
_entity_poly.pdbx_seq_one_letter_code
_entity_poly.pdbx_strand_id
1 'polypeptide(L)'
;VRFDSDAPNPRKEPRAPWIEQEGQDYWDRETQISKDNAQTYRVGLKTLRGYYNQSVAGSHTLQSMFGCYLGPDGLLLHGYRQDAYDGADYIALN
;
A
#
# COMPACT_ATOMS: atom_id res chain seq x y z
N VAL A 1 7.00 -7.83 -5.03
CA VAL A 1 5.69 -8.48 -5.30
C VAL A 1 4.65 -7.44 -5.70
N ARG A 2 3.65 -7.76 -6.53
CA ARG A 2 2.60 -6.81 -6.99
C ARG A 2 1.19 -7.33 -6.70
N PHE A 3 0.28 -6.44 -6.31
CA PHE A 3 -1.16 -6.72 -6.20
C PHE A 3 -1.89 -5.68 -7.04
N ASP A 4 -2.97 -6.08 -7.70
CA ASP A 4 -3.77 -5.24 -8.58
C ASP A 4 -5.25 -5.64 -8.39
N SER A 5 -6.08 -4.71 -7.92
CA SER A 5 -7.50 -4.98 -7.65
C SER A 5 -8.32 -5.20 -8.91
N ASP A 6 -7.84 -4.68 -10.04
CA ASP A 6 -8.55 -4.72 -11.32
C ASP A 6 -8.21 -5.97 -12.14
N ALA A 7 -7.29 -6.81 -11.64
CA ALA A 7 -6.96 -8.08 -12.25
C ALA A 7 -8.17 -9.05 -12.22
N PRO A 8 -8.35 -9.94 -13.20
CA PRO A 8 -9.46 -10.92 -13.20
C PRO A 8 -9.49 -11.84 -11.96
N ASN A 9 -8.32 -12.11 -11.38
CA ASN A 9 -8.17 -12.82 -10.12
C ASN A 9 -7.19 -12.05 -9.21
N PRO A 10 -7.68 -11.07 -8.42
CA PRO A 10 -6.82 -10.23 -7.59
C PRO A 10 -6.09 -11.04 -6.51
N ARG A 11 -4.77 -11.18 -6.70
CA ARG A 11 -3.86 -11.86 -5.77
C ARG A 11 -2.48 -11.20 -5.78
N LYS A 12 -1.67 -11.47 -4.75
CA LYS A 12 -0.26 -11.07 -4.76
C LYS A 12 0.53 -11.96 -5.70
N GLU A 13 1.34 -11.32 -6.54
CA GLU A 13 2.10 -11.98 -7.59
C GLU A 13 3.61 -11.73 -7.45
N PRO A 14 4.43 -12.72 -7.80
CA PRO A 14 5.87 -12.56 -7.89
C PRO A 14 6.24 -11.54 -8.98
N ARG A 15 7.37 -10.85 -8.79
CA ARG A 15 7.94 -9.90 -9.76
C ARG A 15 9.45 -10.06 -9.96
N ALA A 16 10.02 -11.10 -9.35
CA ALA A 16 11.42 -11.47 -9.46
C ALA A 16 11.55 -12.99 -9.17
N PRO A 17 12.50 -13.72 -9.76
CA PRO A 17 12.55 -15.19 -9.63
C PRO A 17 12.75 -15.71 -8.20
N TRP A 18 13.53 -15.01 -7.38
CA TRP A 18 13.90 -15.47 -6.04
C TRP A 18 12.71 -15.61 -5.07
N ILE A 19 11.60 -14.88 -5.29
CA ILE A 19 10.44 -14.95 -4.42
C ILE A 19 9.56 -16.18 -4.72
N GLU A 20 9.78 -16.88 -5.85
CA GLU A 20 8.98 -18.06 -6.22
C GLU A 20 9.21 -19.25 -5.26
N GLN A 21 10.28 -19.20 -4.47
CA GLN A 21 10.55 -20.19 -3.42
C GLN A 21 9.60 -20.08 -2.21
N GLU A 22 8.88 -18.96 -2.06
CA GLU A 22 7.93 -18.76 -0.97
C GLU A 22 6.71 -19.69 -1.12
N GLY A 23 6.29 -20.29 -0.02
CA GLY A 23 5.16 -21.22 0.02
C GLY A 23 3.80 -20.54 -0.17
N GLN A 24 2.76 -21.35 -0.42
CA GLN A 24 1.39 -20.86 -0.64
C GLN A 24 0.87 -20.00 0.53
N ASP A 25 1.23 -20.36 1.78
CA ASP A 25 0.84 -19.62 2.98
C ASP A 25 1.29 -18.14 2.95
N TYR A 26 2.49 -17.87 2.41
CA TYR A 26 2.97 -16.50 2.21
C TYR A 26 2.05 -15.74 1.24
N TRP A 27 1.78 -16.34 0.08
CA TRP A 27 0.99 -15.71 -0.98
C TRP A 27 -0.46 -15.47 -0.56
N ASP A 28 -1.06 -16.40 0.17
CA ASP A 28 -2.42 -16.26 0.69
C ASP A 28 -2.51 -15.14 1.73
N ARG A 29 -1.54 -15.09 2.66
CA ARG A 29 -1.47 -14.04 3.67
C ARG A 29 -1.29 -12.66 3.04
N GLU A 30 -0.31 -12.50 2.15
CA GLU A 30 -0.02 -11.21 1.50
C GLU A 30 -1.18 -10.78 0.58
N THR A 31 -1.89 -11.73 -0.02
CA THR A 31 -3.12 -11.47 -0.77
C THR A 31 -4.23 -10.94 0.14
N GLN A 32 -4.44 -11.57 1.30
CA GLN A 32 -5.46 -11.12 2.25
C GLN A 32 -5.16 -9.72 2.78
N ILE A 33 -3.91 -9.47 3.18
CA ILE A 33 -3.44 -8.13 3.62
C ILE A 33 -3.70 -7.08 2.52
N SER A 34 -3.44 -7.41 1.26
CA SER A 34 -3.66 -6.48 0.14
C SER A 34 -5.15 -6.17 -0.08
N LYS A 35 -6.03 -7.17 0.09
CA LYS A 35 -7.49 -6.99 0.02
C LYS A 35 -8.02 -6.12 1.15
N ASP A 36 -7.53 -6.34 2.37
CA ASP A 36 -7.90 -5.55 3.54
C ASP A 36 -7.43 -4.10 3.39
N ASN A 37 -6.19 -3.90 2.93
CA ASN A 37 -5.67 -2.57 2.62
C ASN A 37 -6.51 -1.86 1.55
N ALA A 38 -6.92 -2.55 0.48
CA ALA A 38 -7.78 -1.94 -0.54
C ALA A 38 -9.10 -1.41 0.04
N GLN A 39 -9.71 -2.12 1.00
CA GLN A 39 -10.89 -1.60 1.71
C GLN A 39 -10.55 -0.40 2.59
N THR A 40 -9.43 -0.43 3.31
CA THR A 40 -8.95 0.71 4.10
C THR A 40 -8.75 1.96 3.23
N TYR A 41 -8.09 1.85 2.07
CA TYR A 41 -7.91 2.97 1.15
C TYR A 41 -9.24 3.48 0.60
N ARG A 42 -10.20 2.58 0.30
CA ARG A 42 -11.54 2.97 -0.14
C ARG A 42 -12.29 3.79 0.92
N VAL A 43 -12.17 3.42 2.19
CA VAL A 43 -12.73 4.20 3.30
C VAL A 43 -11.97 5.51 3.48
N GLY A 44 -10.63 5.47 3.43
CA GLY A 44 -9.77 6.65 3.52
C GLY A 44 -10.12 7.73 2.49
N LEU A 45 -10.31 7.35 1.22
CA LEU A 45 -10.74 8.27 0.17
C LEU A 45 -12.11 8.93 0.47
N LYS A 46 -13.06 8.18 1.04
CA LYS A 46 -14.36 8.76 1.45
C LYS A 46 -14.21 9.76 2.59
N THR A 47 -13.36 9.44 3.56
CA THR A 47 -13.08 10.30 4.71
C THR A 47 -12.37 11.59 4.29
N LEU A 48 -11.31 11.49 3.50
CA LEU A 48 -10.53 12.64 3.00
C LEU A 48 -11.41 13.58 2.18
N ARG A 49 -12.27 13.04 1.31
CA ARG A 49 -13.25 13.85 0.57
C ARG A 49 -14.13 14.69 1.51
N GLY A 50 -14.52 14.14 2.65
CA GLY A 50 -15.26 14.85 3.69
C GLY A 50 -14.43 15.94 4.38
N TYR A 51 -13.18 15.65 4.73
CA TYR A 51 -12.27 16.63 5.37
C TYR A 51 -11.99 17.84 4.49
N TYR A 52 -11.86 17.64 3.18
CA TYR A 52 -11.58 18.71 2.22
C TYR A 52 -12.84 19.31 1.58
N ASN A 53 -14.05 18.93 2.04
CA ASN A 53 -15.33 19.40 1.50
C ASN A 53 -15.45 19.26 -0.03
N GLN A 54 -14.92 18.17 -0.58
CA GLN A 54 -14.86 17.93 -2.03
C GLN A 54 -16.15 17.29 -2.57
N SER A 55 -16.45 17.55 -3.85
CA SER A 55 -17.65 17.02 -4.50
C SER A 55 -17.58 15.51 -4.76
N VAL A 56 -18.75 14.86 -4.88
CA VAL A 56 -18.84 13.40 -5.05
C VAL A 56 -18.27 12.92 -6.39
N ALA A 57 -18.31 13.75 -7.43
CA ALA A 57 -17.93 13.39 -8.80
C ALA A 57 -16.43 13.52 -9.11
N GLY A 58 -15.63 14.02 -8.16
CA GLY A 58 -14.18 14.15 -8.32
C GLY A 58 -13.46 12.80 -8.25
N SER A 59 -12.45 12.62 -9.11
CA SER A 59 -11.45 11.57 -8.95
C SER A 59 -10.35 12.06 -8.01
N HIS A 60 -9.96 11.23 -7.05
CA HIS A 60 -8.97 11.55 -6.02
C HIS A 60 -7.96 10.42 -5.88
N THR A 61 -6.74 10.76 -5.49
CA THR A 61 -5.63 9.82 -5.36
C THR A 61 -5.09 9.84 -3.93
N LEU A 62 -5.04 8.67 -3.29
CA LEU A 62 -4.39 8.48 -2.00
C LEU A 62 -3.21 7.52 -2.19
N GLN A 63 -2.01 7.97 -1.82
CA GLN A 63 -0.76 7.23 -1.98
C GLN A 63 -0.12 6.99 -0.62
N SER A 64 0.58 5.87 -0.48
CA SER A 64 1.40 5.57 0.68
C SER A 64 2.73 4.99 0.23
N MET A 65 3.80 5.41 0.91
CA MET A 65 5.14 4.91 0.77
C MET A 65 5.63 4.48 2.16
N PHE A 66 5.95 3.21 2.32
CA PHE A 66 6.45 2.68 3.58
C PHE A 66 7.53 1.63 3.37
N GLY A 67 8.40 1.48 4.36
CA GLY A 67 9.49 0.53 4.32
C GLY A 67 10.56 0.83 5.37
N CYS A 68 11.70 0.18 5.22
CA CYS A 68 12.85 0.39 6.08
C CYS A 68 14.17 0.19 5.33
N TYR A 69 15.22 0.83 5.83
CA TYR A 69 16.61 0.62 5.43
C TYR A 69 17.35 -0.12 6.54
N LEU A 70 18.11 -1.13 6.13
CA LEU A 70 19.02 -1.87 7.01
C LEU A 70 20.46 -1.51 6.65
N GLY A 71 21.33 -1.47 7.67
CA GLY A 71 22.76 -1.26 7.50
C GLY A 71 23.49 -2.50 6.97
N PRO A 72 24.79 -2.39 6.66
CA PRO A 72 25.60 -3.53 6.24
C PRO A 72 25.68 -4.66 7.28
N ASP A 73 25.45 -4.33 8.55
CA ASP A 73 25.35 -5.24 9.69
C ASP A 73 23.96 -5.87 9.86
N GLY A 74 22.99 -5.51 9.00
CA GLY A 74 21.61 -5.95 9.07
C GLY A 74 20.76 -5.23 10.12
N LEU A 75 21.31 -4.23 10.82
CA LEU A 75 20.57 -3.47 11.84
C LEU A 75 19.69 -2.40 11.20
N LEU A 76 18.55 -2.12 11.83
CA LEU A 76 17.62 -1.09 11.39
C LEU A 76 18.29 0.29 11.47
N LEU A 77 18.34 0.99 10.34
CA LEU A 77 18.83 2.37 10.26
C LEU A 77 17.70 3.39 10.23
N HIS A 78 16.67 3.12 9.42
CA HIS A 78 15.58 4.07 9.22
C HIS A 78 14.32 3.33 8.78
N GLY A 79 13.19 3.64 9.42
CA GLY A 79 11.86 3.27 8.96
C GLY A 79 11.15 4.49 8.42
N TYR A 80 10.40 4.33 7.34
CA TYR A 80 9.60 5.41 6.77
C TYR A 80 8.16 4.96 6.55
N ARG A 81 7.23 5.91 6.74
CA ARG A 81 5.84 5.80 6.33
C ARG A 81 5.33 7.20 6.00
N GLN A 82 4.91 7.41 4.76
CA GLN A 82 4.48 8.68 4.24
C GLN A 82 3.21 8.47 3.42
N ASP A 83 2.22 9.32 3.61
CA ASP A 83 0.99 9.31 2.87
C ASP A 83 0.83 10.66 2.14
N ALA A 84 0.30 10.61 0.92
CA ALA A 84 0.02 11.78 0.08
C ALA A 84 -1.41 11.73 -0.45
N TYR A 85 -2.05 12.90 -0.57
CA TYR A 85 -3.40 13.06 -1.08
C TYR A 85 -3.43 14.05 -2.24
N ASP A 86 -3.97 13.63 -3.38
CA ASP A 86 -4.00 14.37 -4.64
C ASP A 86 -2.61 14.91 -5.06
N GLY A 87 -1.56 14.14 -4.77
CA GLY A 87 -0.17 14.44 -5.13
C GLY A 87 0.57 15.39 -4.17
N ALA A 88 -0.09 15.86 -3.09
CA ALA A 88 0.53 16.67 -2.06
C ALA A 88 0.79 15.85 -0.78
N ASP A 89 1.86 16.17 -0.06
CA ASP A 89 2.19 15.56 1.23
C ASP A 89 1.02 15.72 2.21
N TYR A 90 0.62 14.63 2.85
CA TYR A 90 -0.51 14.60 3.78
C TYR A 90 -0.06 14.36 5.22
N ILE A 91 0.54 13.21 5.50
CA ILE A 91 1.08 12.87 6.82
C ILE A 91 2.28 11.93 6.69
N ALA A 92 3.27 12.09 7.57
CA ALA A 92 4.43 11.24 7.63
C ALA A 92 4.72 10.83 9.08
N LEU A 93 5.29 9.63 9.24
CA LEU A 93 5.92 9.21 10.49
C LEU A 93 7.27 9.93 10.63
N ASN A 94 7.46 10.61 11.77
CA ASN A 94 8.70 11.32 12.11
C ASN A 94 9.85 10.36 12.46
#